data_AF-A0A437LXX9-F1
#
_entry.id   AF-A0A437LXX9-F1
#
_cell.length_a   1.000
_cell.length_b   1.000
_cell.length_c   1.000
_cell.angle_alpha   90.00
_cell.angle_beta   90.00
_cell.angle_gamma   90.00
#
_symmetry.space_group_name_H-M   'P 1'
#
loop_
_entity.id
_entity.type
_entity.pdbx_description
1 polymer ?
#
loop_
_entity_poly.entity_id
_entity_poly.type
_entity_poly.pdbx_seq_one_letter_code
_entity_poly.pdbx_strand_id
1 'polypeptide(L)' 'MSQYESYRANAESQRIAAAKTPLMNRREMHLRSAETWDAMAAAVRDTVERSQVNEAAKAATKARA' A
#
# COMPACT_ATOMS: atom_id res chain seq x y z
N MET A 1 6.73 7.03 -10.32
CA MET A 1 6.51 6.30 -9.06
C MET A 1 5.02 6.02 -8.94
N SER A 2 4.63 4.75 -8.79
CA SER A 2 3.23 4.35 -8.60
C SER A 2 2.74 4.67 -7.18
N GLN A 3 1.42 4.73 -6.95
CA GLN A 3 0.88 4.94 -5.60
C GLN A 3 1.36 3.88 -4.60
N TYR A 4 1.47 2.63 -5.06
CA TYR A 4 2.04 1.53 -4.27
C TYR A 4 3.48 1.85 -3.83
N GLU A 5 4.33 2.27 -4.77
CA GLU A 5 5.73 2.62 -4.47
C GLU A 5 5.82 3.82 -3.52
N SER A 6 4.97 4.84 -3.69
CA SER A 6 4.93 6.00 -2.79
C SER A 6 4.54 5.61 -1.37
N TYR A 7 3.53 4.75 -1.21
CA TYR A 7 3.13 4.25 0.11
C TYR A 7 4.22 3.40 0.75
N ARG A 8 4.89 2.54 -0.02
CA ARG A 8 6.03 1.75 0.49
C ARG A 8 7.21 2.63 0.91
N ALA A 9 7.55 3.65 0.13
CA ALA A 9 8.60 4.61 0.47
C ALA A 9 8.28 5.39 1.76
N ASN A 10 7.01 5.76 1.97
CA ASN A 10 6.57 6.40 3.21
C ASN A 10 6.65 5.44 4.41
N ALA A 11 6.24 4.18 4.23
CA ALA A 11 6.35 3.17 5.29
C ALA A 11 7.82 2.97 5.71
N GLU A 12 8.73 2.87 4.75
CA GLU A 12 10.17 2.78 5.01
C GLU A 12 10.72 4.03 5.72
N SER A 13 10.33 5.22 5.28
CA SER A 13 10.72 6.49 5.91
C SER A 13 10.30 6.53 7.38
N GLN A 14 9.09 6.04 7.71
CA GLN A 14 8.61 5.95 9.09
C GLN A 14 9.39 4.90 9.91
N ARG A 15 9.77 3.75 9.33
CA ARG A 15 10.63 2.77 10.02
C ARG A 15 12.01 3.33 10.32
N ILE A 16 12.61 4.08 9.38
CA ILE A 16 13.89 4.76 9.58
C ILE A 16 13.77 5.79 10.71
N ALA A 17 12.69 6.56 10.74
CA ALA A 17 12.42 7.51 11.83
C ALA A 17 12.27 6.79 13.19
N ALA A 18 11.54 5.67 13.23
CA ALA A 18 11.38 4.85 14.43
C ALA A 18 12.73 4.35 14.97
N ALA A 19 13.61 3.87 14.09
CA ALA A 19 14.96 3.39 14.45
C ALA A 19 15.83 4.48 15.07
N LYS A 20 15.70 5.73 14.60
CA LYS A 20 16.43 6.89 15.12
C LYS A 20 15.79 7.52 16.37
N THR A 21 14.59 7.08 16.74
CA THR A 21 13.83 7.69 17.83
C THR A 21 14.16 7.04 19.18
N PRO A 22 14.64 7.83 20.18
CA PRO A 22 14.97 7.31 21.51
C PRO A 22 13.75 7.17 22.41
N LEU A 23 12.73 8.00 22.23
CA LEU A 23 11.51 7.98 23.05
C LEU A 23 10.56 6.88 22.57
N MET A 24 10.24 5.93 23.45
CA MET A 24 9.44 4.75 23.12
C MET A 24 8.06 5.11 22.53
N ASN A 25 7.35 6.06 23.14
CA ASN A 25 6.04 6.51 22.65
C ASN A 25 6.09 7.09 21.22
N ARG A 26 7.16 7.83 20.90
CA ARG A 26 7.37 8.40 19.56
C ARG A 26 7.80 7.31 18.57
N ARG A 27 8.61 6.35 18.99
CA ARG A 27 8.96 5.17 18.18
C ARG A 27 7.71 4.39 17.80
N GLU A 28 6.84 4.08 18.75
CA GLU A 28 5.57 3.39 18.49
C GLU A 28 4.65 4.15 17.54
N MET A 29 4.59 5.48 17.67
CA MET A 29 3.85 6.32 16.72
C MET A 29 4.37 6.14 15.29
N HIS A 30 5.68 6.16 15.08
CA HIS A 30 6.29 5.93 13.78
C HIS A 30 6.01 4.51 13.25
N LEU A 31 6.08 3.49 14.11
CA LEU A 31 5.76 2.11 13.73
C LEU A 31 4.30 1.94 13.30
N ARG A 32 3.34 2.47 14.07
CA ARG A 32 1.90 2.47 13.70
C ARG A 32 1.66 3.21 12.38
N SER A 33 2.38 4.31 12.15
CA SER A 33 2.31 5.01 10.87
C SER A 33 2.84 4.15 9.73
N ALA A 34 3.98 3.47 9.91
CA ALA A 34 4.54 2.57 8.90
C ALA A 34 3.57 1.44 8.54
N GLU A 35 2.92 0.83 9.53
CA GLU A 35 1.89 -0.19 9.34
C GLU A 35 0.68 0.34 8.54
N THR A 36 0.26 1.57 8.82
CA THR A 36 -0.84 2.21 8.08
C THR A 36 -0.49 2.43 6.61
N TRP A 37 0.73 2.89 6.32
CA TRP A 37 1.20 3.04 4.94
C TRP A 37 1.29 1.70 4.21
N ASP A 38 1.74 0.64 4.87
CA ASP A 38 1.78 -0.69 4.26
C ASP A 38 0.39 -1.27 4.00
N ALA A 39 -0.56 -1.05 4.91
CA ALA A 39 -1.95 -1.45 4.69
C ALA A 39 -2.55 -0.75 3.46
N MET A 40 -2.27 0.54 3.27
CA MET A 40 -2.69 1.26 2.06
C MET A 40 -1.98 0.76 0.80
N ALA A 41 -0.69 0.43 0.88
CA ALA A 41 0.03 -0.17 -0.24
C ALA A 41 -0.60 -1.51 -0.66
N ALA A 42 -0.92 -2.37 0.31
CA ALA A 42 -1.62 -3.64 0.06
C ALA A 42 -3.00 -3.39 -0.60
N ALA A 43 -3.79 -2.47 -0.05
CA ALA A 43 -5.11 -2.14 -0.59
C ALA A 43 -5.05 -1.63 -2.05
N VAL A 44 -4.06 -0.80 -2.39
CA VAL A 44 -3.85 -0.34 -3.77
C VAL A 44 -3.52 -1.50 -4.69
N ARG A 45 -2.61 -2.39 -4.29
CA ARG A 45 -2.25 -3.57 -5.10
C ARG A 45 -3.47 -4.46 -5.35
N ASP A 46 -4.23 -4.76 -4.30
CA ASP A 46 -5.43 -5.60 -4.40
C ASP A 46 -6.52 -4.95 -5.27
N THR A 47 -6.59 -3.62 -5.29
CA THR A 47 -7.53 -2.89 -6.14
C THR A 47 -7.12 -2.96 -7.61
N VAL A 48 -5.82 -2.84 -7.90
CA VAL A 48 -5.27 -2.98 -9.26
C VAL A 48 -5.46 -4.40 -9.78
N GLU A 49 -5.21 -5.42 -8.97
CA GLU A 49 -5.41 -6.82 -9.36
C GLU A 49 -6.89 -7.10 -9.67
N ARG A 50 -7.80 -6.63 -8.80
CA ARG A 50 -9.25 -6.79 -9.03
C ARG A 50 -9.76 -6.04 -10.25
N SER A 51 -9.22 -4.85 -10.55
CA SER A 51 -9.63 -4.10 -11.74
C SER A 51 -9.25 -4.84 -13.02
N GLN A 52 -8.07 -5.46 -13.07
CA GLN A 52 -7.62 -6.26 -14.22
C GLN A 52 -8.53 -7.48 -14.46
N VAL A 53 -8.91 -8.18 -13.39
CA VAL A 53 -9.86 -9.32 -13.48
C VAL A 53 -11.22 -8.86 -14.00
N ASN A 54 -11.73 -7.75 -13.47
CA ASN A 54 -13.02 -7.20 -13.89
C ASN A 54 -13.03 -6.78 -15.35
N GLU A 55 -11.98 -6.12 -15.84
CA GLU A 55 -11.85 -5.74 -17.25
C GLU A 55 -11.75 -6.97 -18.17
N ALA A 56 -11.00 -8.01 -17.76
CA ALA A 56 -10.94 -9.27 -18.48
C ALA A 56 -12.33 -9.95 -18.57
N ALA A 57 -13.08 -9.98 -17.47
CA ALA A 57 -14.43 -10.54 -17.43
C ALA A 57 -15.39 -9.76 -18.34
N LYS A 58 -15.35 -8.42 -18.35
CA LYS A 58 -16.15 -7.58 -19.25
C LYS A 58 -15.82 -7.86 -20.71
N ALA A 59 -14.54 -7.97 -21.07
CA ALA A 59 -14.10 -8.28 -22.42
C ALA A 59 -14.60 -9.67 -22.88
N ALA A 60 -14.53 -10.67 -22.00
CA ALA A 60 -15.04 -12.01 -22.29
C ALA A 60 -16.57 -12.03 -22.50
N THR A 61 -17.33 -11.28 -21.70
CA THR A 61 -18.78 -11.13 -21.90
C THR A 61 -19.09 -10.42 -23.22
N LYS A 62 -18.36 -9.34 -23.55
CA LYS A 62 -18.56 -8.60 -24.81
C LYS A 62 -18.23 -9.44 -26.05
N ALA A 63 -17.25 -10.34 -25.97
CA ALA A 63 -16.89 -11.22 -27.08
C ALA A 63 -17.87 -12.39 -27.31
N ARG A 64 -18.76 -12.64 -26.34
CA ARG A 64 -19.77 -13.71 -26.39
C ARG A 64 -21.18 -13.20 -26.73
N ALA A 65 -21.37 -11.88 -26.80
CA ALA A 65 -22.60 -11.21 -27.20
C ALA A 65 -22.54 -10.85 -28.69
#